data_AF-A0A6N6PB58-F1
#
_entry.id   AF-A0A6N6PB58-F1
#
_cell.length_a   1.000
_cell.length_b   1.000
_cell.length_c   1.000
_cell.angle_alpha   90.00
_cell.angle_beta   90.00
_cell.angle_gamma   90.00
#
_symmetry.space_group_name_H-M   'P 1'
#
loop_
_entity.id
_entity.type
_entity.pdbx_description
1 polymer ?
#
loop_
_entity_poly.entity_id
_entity_poly.type
_entity_poly.pdbx_seq_one_letter_code
_entity_poly.pdbx_strand_id
1 'polypeptide(L)'
;GFPLDLTELMARERGLTVDTAGFEKHMDEQRARARAAQKKQVIELSEIETKEATRFVGYDALSTPAQVLEVVSLKDKTAVILDASAAYAEMGGQVGDTGELTHGADVWRIVNTQKSGATFLHFLDGADAPAAGTAVELLVDPARRGAIQRHHTVTHLLHWALHEVVSHEATQKGSFVGPDKLTFDFNSAALTPAQVRDIERLVNERIVENAAVSWTEVPYADVRGRADIMQFFGDKYGETVRVVQIGGGAGEFNGYSQELCAGTHTRATGEIGLFRIVSEAAIAAGVRRIEAVAGLTAYDSALSDMLRLQALAAKIGAPLADVEKKLDALLAHEKELEKALKSAQQREAAGRAKDLLAKAETINGTPAIIANLGGADGDTLQTVADALKGHFAGVIVLGGSANGAVALIASVSPDFTAKVQAGKIIQTIAPLVGGKGGGKPDNARGGGKDPSQLEAALAQAKALLG
;
A
#
# COMPACT_ATOMS: atom_id res chain seq x y z
N GLY A 1 3.44 5.23 -5.67
CA GLY A 1 2.83 3.96 -5.27
C GLY A 1 1.32 4.01 -5.19
N PHE A 2 0.72 5.20 -5.02
CA PHE A 2 -0.72 5.37 -5.17
C PHE A 2 -1.09 5.47 -6.67
N PRO A 3 -2.13 4.77 -7.16
CA PRO A 3 -2.45 4.74 -8.60
C PRO A 3 -2.94 6.09 -9.15
N LEU A 4 -2.48 6.45 -10.37
CA LEU A 4 -2.83 7.72 -11.02
C LEU A 4 -4.34 7.79 -11.32
N ASP A 5 -4.92 6.70 -11.79
CA ASP A 5 -6.34 6.54 -12.10
C ASP A 5 -7.24 6.76 -10.87
N LEU A 6 -6.86 6.23 -9.70
CA LEU A 6 -7.54 6.52 -8.44
C LEU A 6 -7.39 7.99 -8.03
N THR A 7 -6.22 8.58 -8.27
CA THR A 7 -5.99 10.00 -8.00
C THR A 7 -6.86 10.89 -8.89
N GLU A 8 -7.00 10.53 -10.17
CA GLU A 8 -7.87 11.21 -11.14
C GLU A 8 -9.35 11.08 -10.77
N LEU A 9 -9.78 9.90 -10.31
CA LEU A 9 -11.14 9.66 -9.83
C LEU A 9 -11.46 10.55 -8.63
N MET A 10 -10.61 10.52 -7.59
CA MET A 10 -10.78 11.30 -6.37
C MET A 10 -10.70 12.81 -6.62
N ALA A 11 -9.85 13.24 -7.55
CA ALA A 11 -9.76 14.63 -7.96
C ALA A 11 -11.04 15.09 -8.66
N ARG A 12 -11.58 14.26 -9.56
CA ARG A 12 -12.83 14.54 -10.29
C ARG A 12 -14.02 14.69 -9.36
N GLU A 13 -14.14 13.85 -8.33
CA GLU A 13 -15.19 13.95 -7.30
C GLU A 13 -15.15 15.28 -6.53
N ARG A 14 -13.99 15.95 -6.52
CA ARG A 14 -13.78 17.25 -5.85
C ARG A 14 -13.68 18.43 -6.83
N GLY A 15 -13.98 18.22 -8.11
CA GLY A 15 -13.88 19.26 -9.14
C GLY A 15 -12.45 19.71 -9.45
N LEU A 16 -11.45 18.87 -9.14
CA LEU A 16 -10.04 19.12 -9.41
C LEU A 16 -9.60 18.31 -10.65
N THR A 17 -8.60 18.85 -11.36
CA THR A 17 -7.92 18.15 -12.47
C THR A 17 -6.53 17.70 -12.02
N VAL A 18 -6.08 16.57 -12.57
CA VAL A 18 -4.73 16.04 -12.33
C VAL A 18 -3.84 16.40 -13.53
N ASP A 19 -2.64 16.89 -13.25
CA ASP A 19 -1.61 17.11 -14.28
C ASP A 19 -0.95 15.79 -14.68
N THR A 20 -1.62 15.07 -15.57
CA THR A 20 -1.16 13.78 -16.09
C THR A 20 0.15 13.90 -16.88
N ALA A 21 0.30 14.97 -17.66
CA ALA A 21 1.51 15.23 -18.43
C ALA A 21 2.73 15.48 -17.53
N GLY A 22 2.56 16.27 -16.46
CA GLY A 22 3.60 16.49 -15.46
C GLY A 22 3.95 15.22 -14.69
N PHE A 23 2.95 14.42 -14.33
CA PHE A 23 3.16 13.12 -13.68
C PHE A 23 3.97 12.16 -14.55
N GLU A 24 3.60 11.98 -15.82
CA GLU A 24 4.32 11.10 -16.76
C GLU A 24 5.77 11.54 -16.95
N LYS A 25 6.00 12.85 -17.12
CA LYS A 25 7.35 13.41 -17.21
C LYS A 25 8.21 13.05 -15.99
N HIS A 26 7.69 13.24 -14.78
CA HIS A 26 8.43 12.95 -13.56
C HIS A 26 8.60 11.45 -13.29
N MET A 27 7.64 10.62 -13.72
CA MET A 27 7.77 9.17 -13.70
C MET A 27 8.85 8.68 -14.66
N ASP A 28 8.97 9.26 -15.84
CA ASP A 28 10.03 8.93 -16.78
C ASP A 28 11.40 9.42 -16.30
N GLU A 29 11.49 10.60 -15.67
CA GLU A 29 12.69 11.05 -14.97
C GLU A 29 13.07 10.09 -13.82
N GLN A 30 12.11 9.59 -13.06
CA GLN A 30 12.35 8.59 -12.02
C GLN A 30 12.86 7.27 -12.59
N ARG A 31 12.23 6.76 -13.66
CA ARG A 31 12.68 5.55 -14.37
C ARG A 31 14.07 5.72 -14.95
N ALA A 32 14.36 6.89 -15.54
CA ALA A 32 15.67 7.23 -16.05
C ALA A 32 16.72 7.25 -14.92
N ARG A 33 16.41 7.86 -13.76
CA ARG A 33 17.27 7.83 -12.57
C ARG A 33 17.52 6.41 -12.07
N ALA A 34 16.49 5.57 -11.99
CA ALA A 34 16.62 4.17 -11.54
C ALA A 34 17.50 3.34 -12.50
N ARG A 35 17.27 3.46 -13.81
CA ARG A 35 18.10 2.82 -14.85
C ARG A 35 19.53 3.35 -14.83
N ALA A 36 19.73 4.65 -14.64
CA ALA A 36 21.06 5.26 -14.55
C ALA A 36 21.82 4.80 -13.29
N ALA A 37 21.15 4.67 -12.14
CA ALA A 37 21.76 4.17 -10.91
C ALA A 37 22.20 2.70 -11.05
N GLN A 38 21.33 1.83 -11.60
CA GLN A 38 21.66 0.44 -11.88
C GLN A 38 22.82 0.33 -12.89
N LYS A 39 22.78 1.11 -13.97
CA LYS A 39 23.85 1.16 -14.98
C LYS A 39 25.18 1.64 -14.40
N LYS A 40 25.16 2.66 -13.52
CA LYS A 40 26.36 3.18 -12.85
C LYS A 40 27.01 2.14 -11.95
N GLN A 41 26.21 1.41 -11.17
CA GLN A 41 26.72 0.34 -10.30
C GLN A 41 27.37 -0.79 -11.11
N VAL A 42 26.77 -1.20 -12.23
CA VAL A 42 27.34 -2.21 -13.13
C VAL A 42 28.66 -1.73 -13.75
N ILE A 43 28.73 -0.45 -14.16
CA ILE A 43 29.96 0.13 -14.73
C ILE A 43 31.09 0.15 -13.69
N GLU A 44 30.83 0.66 -12.47
CA GLU A 44 31.83 0.72 -11.39
C GLU A 44 32.38 -0.68 -11.03
N LEU A 45 31.54 -1.72 -11.06
CA LEU A 45 31.98 -3.10 -10.84
C LEU A 45 32.78 -3.65 -12.02
N SER A 46 32.38 -3.33 -13.26
CA SER A 46 33.05 -3.82 -14.48
C SER A 46 34.42 -3.18 -14.75
N GLU A 47 34.73 -2.04 -14.13
CA GLU A 47 36.04 -1.38 -14.18
C GLU A 47 37.09 -2.05 -13.28
N ILE A 48 36.68 -3.02 -12.45
CA ILE A 48 37.59 -3.84 -11.65
C ILE A 48 38.31 -4.81 -12.61
N GLU A 49 39.52 -4.43 -13.06
CA GLU A 49 40.42 -5.24 -13.88
C GLU A 49 40.93 -6.47 -13.12
N THR A 50 40.05 -7.45 -12.87
CA THR A 50 40.42 -8.73 -12.26
C THR A 50 40.38 -9.81 -13.34
N LYS A 51 41.47 -10.59 -13.45
CA LYS A 51 41.66 -11.59 -14.51
C LYS A 51 41.28 -13.00 -14.07
N GLU A 52 40.99 -13.22 -12.78
CA GLU A 52 40.82 -14.55 -12.21
C GLU A 52 39.35 -14.88 -11.97
N ALA A 53 38.87 -15.93 -12.66
CA ALA A 53 37.50 -16.40 -12.53
C ALA A 53 37.31 -17.14 -11.20
N THR A 54 36.23 -16.84 -10.47
CA THR A 54 35.87 -17.58 -9.26
C THR A 54 35.09 -18.84 -9.63
N ARG A 55 35.55 -20.01 -9.16
CA ARG A 55 34.85 -21.28 -9.31
C ARG A 55 33.71 -21.38 -8.29
N PHE A 56 32.47 -21.29 -8.76
CA PHE A 56 31.30 -21.44 -7.89
C PHE A 56 31.01 -22.91 -7.57
N VAL A 57 30.89 -23.24 -6.29
CA VAL A 57 30.54 -24.60 -5.79
C VAL A 57 29.26 -24.60 -4.93
N GLY A 58 28.60 -23.44 -4.82
CA GLY A 58 27.50 -23.21 -3.88
C GLY A 58 26.16 -23.83 -4.24
N TYR A 59 26.07 -24.58 -5.35
CA TYR A 59 24.88 -25.36 -5.68
C TYR A 59 24.71 -26.58 -4.75
N ASP A 60 25.82 -27.18 -4.34
CA ASP A 60 25.83 -28.42 -3.56
C ASP A 60 26.43 -28.26 -2.16
N ALA A 61 27.14 -27.17 -1.90
CA ALA A 61 27.79 -26.90 -0.63
C ALA A 61 27.43 -25.50 -0.08
N LEU A 62 27.42 -25.37 1.24
CA LEU A 62 27.32 -24.08 1.94
C LEU A 62 28.67 -23.59 2.47
N SER A 63 29.70 -24.45 2.46
CA SER A 63 31.06 -24.07 2.81
C SER A 63 32.07 -24.56 1.78
N THR A 64 33.21 -23.88 1.70
CA THR A 64 34.33 -24.33 0.89
C THR A 64 35.64 -23.75 1.43
N PRO A 65 36.73 -24.54 1.42
CA PRO A 65 38.06 -23.95 1.51
C PRO A 65 38.32 -23.13 0.25
N ALA A 66 39.01 -22.01 0.42
CA ALA A 66 39.34 -21.09 -0.65
C ALA A 66 40.66 -20.35 -0.37
N GLN A 67 41.28 -19.87 -1.44
CA GLN A 67 42.48 -19.05 -1.42
C GLN A 67 42.09 -17.60 -1.71
N VAL A 68 42.51 -16.66 -0.85
CA VAL A 68 42.35 -15.23 -1.11
C VAL A 68 43.29 -14.82 -2.23
N LEU A 69 42.73 -14.43 -3.37
CA LEU A 69 43.49 -14.02 -4.54
C LEU A 69 43.86 -12.54 -4.47
N GLU A 70 42.88 -11.71 -4.11
CA GLU A 70 43.02 -10.26 -4.09
C GLU A 70 42.05 -9.63 -3.08
N VAL A 71 42.44 -8.47 -2.55
CA VAL A 71 41.59 -7.60 -1.74
C VAL A 71 41.44 -6.28 -2.48
N VAL A 72 40.21 -5.89 -2.77
CA VAL A 72 39.89 -4.69 -3.54
C VAL A 72 39.17 -3.69 -2.63
N SER A 73 39.67 -2.46 -2.62
CA SER A 73 39.02 -1.34 -1.94
C SER A 73 38.22 -0.51 -2.94
N LEU A 74 36.90 -0.49 -2.79
CA LEU A 74 35.95 0.23 -3.64
C LEU A 74 35.32 1.36 -2.82
N LYS A 75 35.90 2.56 -2.90
CA LYS A 75 35.51 3.71 -2.07
C LYS A 75 35.61 3.34 -0.57
N ASP A 76 34.47 3.31 0.13
CA ASP A 76 34.37 3.01 1.56
C ASP A 76 34.06 1.52 1.84
N LYS A 77 34.19 0.64 0.83
CA LYS A 77 33.91 -0.80 0.96
C LYS A 77 35.14 -1.63 0.62
N THR A 78 35.33 -2.71 1.35
CA THR A 78 36.36 -3.72 1.07
C THR A 78 35.70 -4.98 0.53
N ALA A 79 36.27 -5.55 -0.52
CA ALA A 79 35.84 -6.83 -1.09
C ALA A 79 37.02 -7.79 -1.24
N VAL A 80 36.76 -9.07 -1.00
CA VAL A 80 37.72 -10.16 -1.19
C VAL A 80 37.36 -10.97 -2.42
N ILE A 81 38.37 -11.32 -3.21
CA ILE A 81 38.26 -12.21 -4.36
C ILE A 81 38.88 -13.56 -3.99
N LEU A 82 38.14 -14.62 -4.29
CA LEU A 82 38.51 -16.00 -3.99
C LEU A 82 38.60 -16.84 -5.26
N ASP A 83 39.45 -17.87 -5.25
CA ASP A 83 39.57 -18.87 -6.32
C ASP A 83 38.32 -19.76 -6.44
N ALA A 84 37.70 -20.08 -5.31
CA ALA A 84 36.45 -20.83 -5.20
C ALA A 84 35.50 -20.17 -4.19
N SER A 85 34.20 -20.31 -4.41
CA SER A 85 33.19 -19.77 -3.49
C SER A 85 31.92 -20.62 -3.44
N ALA A 86 31.43 -20.84 -2.21
CA ALA A 86 30.09 -21.38 -1.98
C ALA A 86 29.03 -20.26 -1.94
N ALA A 87 29.42 -18.99 -1.84
CA ALA A 87 28.51 -17.84 -1.82
C ALA A 87 28.02 -17.50 -3.23
N TYR A 88 26.71 -17.44 -3.42
CA TYR A 88 26.09 -17.04 -4.67
C TYR A 88 26.24 -15.54 -4.84
N ALA A 89 26.78 -15.13 -5.99
CA ALA A 89 26.86 -13.73 -6.36
C ALA A 89 25.53 -13.25 -6.96
N GLU A 90 25.08 -12.05 -6.55
CA GLU A 90 23.82 -11.44 -7.00
C GLU A 90 23.69 -11.45 -8.53
N MET A 91 22.69 -12.18 -9.04
CA MET A 91 22.34 -12.24 -10.46
C MET A 91 20.98 -12.91 -10.67
N GLY A 92 20.33 -12.63 -11.81
CA GLY A 92 19.05 -13.26 -12.19
C GLY A 92 17.88 -12.93 -11.25
N GLY A 93 17.94 -11.78 -10.57
CA GLY A 93 16.95 -11.36 -9.58
C GLY A 93 17.21 -11.91 -8.16
N GLN A 94 18.04 -12.94 -8.01
CA GLN A 94 18.46 -13.45 -6.70
C GLN A 94 19.54 -12.56 -6.07
N VAL A 95 19.30 -12.14 -4.83
CA VAL A 95 20.28 -11.37 -4.03
C VAL A 95 21.51 -12.22 -3.70
N GLY A 96 22.64 -11.55 -3.52
CA GLY A 96 23.89 -12.18 -3.11
C GLY A 96 23.82 -12.78 -1.71
N ASP A 97 24.58 -13.85 -1.50
CA ASP A 97 24.72 -14.46 -0.19
C ASP A 97 25.57 -13.61 0.76
N THR A 98 25.27 -13.82 2.04
CA THR A 98 26.07 -13.38 3.18
C THR A 98 26.68 -14.60 3.86
N GLY A 99 27.68 -14.37 4.70
CA GLY A 99 28.39 -15.45 5.35
C GLY A 99 29.62 -14.94 6.08
N GLU A 100 30.59 -15.81 6.25
CA GLU A 100 31.84 -15.50 6.96
C GLU A 100 33.01 -16.18 6.27
N LEU A 101 34.17 -15.53 6.31
CA LEU A 101 35.49 -16.12 6.04
C LEU A 101 36.18 -16.36 7.36
N THR A 102 36.83 -17.51 7.52
CA THR A 102 37.59 -17.83 8.73
C THR A 102 39.01 -18.26 8.43
N HIS A 103 39.95 -17.83 9.27
CA HIS A 103 41.34 -18.28 9.27
C HIS A 103 41.84 -18.42 10.71
N GLY A 104 41.90 -19.64 11.23
CA GLY A 104 42.24 -19.87 12.64
C GLY A 104 41.21 -19.23 13.58
N ALA A 105 41.61 -18.19 14.31
CA ALA A 105 40.72 -17.43 15.21
C ALA A 105 40.12 -16.18 14.55
N ASP A 106 40.61 -15.79 13.38
CA ASP A 106 40.16 -14.59 12.67
C ASP A 106 38.88 -14.89 11.88
N VAL A 107 37.93 -13.94 11.93
CA VAL A 107 36.62 -14.04 11.28
C VAL A 107 36.30 -12.73 10.57
N TRP A 108 36.01 -12.80 9.27
CA TRP A 108 35.55 -11.67 8.47
C TRP A 108 34.14 -11.91 7.95
N ARG A 109 33.21 -11.03 8.31
CA ARG A 109 31.80 -11.15 7.91
C ARG A 109 31.60 -10.65 6.48
N ILE A 110 30.99 -11.49 5.64
CA ILE A 110 30.54 -11.13 4.28
C ILE A 110 29.11 -10.58 4.37
N VAL A 111 28.92 -9.34 3.91
CA VAL A 111 27.61 -8.65 3.92
C VAL A 111 26.91 -8.64 2.58
N ASN A 112 27.64 -8.90 1.48
CA ASN A 112 27.08 -9.11 0.16
C ASN A 112 28.08 -9.81 -0.76
N THR A 113 27.60 -10.58 -1.72
CA THR A 113 28.41 -11.18 -2.78
C THR A 113 27.90 -10.70 -4.14
N GLN A 114 28.75 -10.06 -4.95
CA GLN A 114 28.38 -9.55 -6.27
C GLN A 114 29.29 -10.11 -7.36
N LYS A 115 28.83 -10.08 -8.61
CA LYS A 115 29.58 -10.60 -9.76
C LYS A 115 30.09 -9.45 -10.63
N SER A 116 31.36 -9.50 -11.01
CA SER A 116 31.94 -8.67 -12.08
C SER A 116 32.62 -9.57 -13.09
N GLY A 117 32.08 -9.64 -14.31
CA GLY A 117 32.55 -10.61 -15.31
C GLY A 117 32.45 -12.05 -14.80
N ALA A 118 33.59 -12.74 -14.68
CA ALA A 118 33.70 -14.09 -14.12
C ALA A 118 34.14 -14.10 -12.63
N THR A 119 34.40 -12.93 -12.05
CA THR A 119 34.95 -12.76 -10.70
C THR A 119 33.83 -12.50 -9.69
N PHE A 120 33.91 -13.12 -8.52
CA PHE A 120 32.98 -12.86 -7.42
C PHE A 120 33.65 -11.95 -6.37
N LEU A 121 32.95 -10.88 -6.02
CA LEU A 121 33.36 -9.88 -5.05
C LEU A 121 32.60 -10.12 -3.74
N HIS A 122 33.31 -10.53 -2.70
CA HIS A 122 32.76 -10.79 -1.37
C HIS A 122 32.97 -9.55 -0.51
N PHE A 123 31.95 -8.70 -0.39
CA PHE A 123 32.02 -7.46 0.37
C PHE A 123 32.01 -7.75 1.88
N LEU A 124 33.00 -7.20 2.58
CA LEU A 124 33.18 -7.41 4.03
C LEU A 124 32.48 -6.32 4.86
N ASP A 125 32.15 -6.67 6.11
CA ASP A 125 31.67 -5.75 7.13
C ASP A 125 32.85 -4.95 7.73
N GLY A 126 33.29 -3.92 7.02
CA GLY A 126 34.39 -3.05 7.44
C GLY A 126 35.61 -3.11 6.53
N ALA A 127 36.70 -2.50 6.98
CA ALA A 127 37.93 -2.36 6.20
C ALA A 127 38.93 -3.50 6.41
N ASP A 128 38.80 -4.26 7.50
CA ASP A 128 39.68 -5.39 7.80
C ASP A 128 39.43 -6.56 6.83
N ALA A 129 40.50 -7.20 6.37
CA ALA A 129 40.45 -8.24 5.35
C ALA A 129 41.64 -9.20 5.46
N PRO A 130 41.45 -10.49 5.10
CA PRO A 130 42.56 -11.43 5.01
C PRO A 130 43.53 -11.01 3.91
N ALA A 131 44.84 -11.16 4.12
CA ALA A 131 45.84 -10.83 3.12
C ALA A 131 45.73 -11.73 1.87
N ALA A 132 46.07 -11.20 0.70
CA ALA A 132 46.24 -12.01 -0.51
C ALA A 132 47.23 -13.17 -0.25
N GLY A 133 46.89 -14.37 -0.71
CA GLY A 133 47.61 -15.61 -0.43
C GLY A 133 47.22 -16.30 0.90
N THR A 134 46.24 -15.78 1.65
CA THR A 134 45.72 -16.45 2.85
C THR A 134 44.72 -17.55 2.47
N ALA A 135 44.87 -18.74 3.05
CA ALA A 135 43.88 -19.81 2.94
C ALA A 135 42.77 -19.59 3.99
N VAL A 136 41.51 -19.58 3.54
CA VAL A 136 40.33 -19.31 4.35
C VAL A 136 39.27 -20.40 4.17
N GLU A 137 38.42 -20.60 5.15
CA GLU A 137 37.16 -21.34 4.99
C GLU A 137 36.01 -20.33 4.83
N LEU A 138 35.29 -20.41 3.72
CA LEU A 138 34.06 -19.64 3.50
C LEU A 138 32.87 -20.45 3.97
N LEU A 139 31.99 -19.85 4.78
CA LEU A 139 30.70 -20.42 5.19
C LEU A 139 29.57 -19.43 4.86
N VAL A 140 28.60 -19.87 4.07
CA VAL A 140 27.37 -19.13 3.77
C VAL A 140 26.40 -19.21 4.95
N ASP A 141 25.65 -18.14 5.22
CA ASP A 141 24.53 -18.15 6.18
C ASP A 141 23.45 -19.15 5.72
N PRO A 142 23.29 -20.32 6.39
CA PRO A 142 22.38 -21.36 5.94
C PRO A 142 20.91 -20.95 6.01
N ALA A 143 20.54 -20.16 7.01
CA ALA A 143 19.16 -19.74 7.20
C ALA A 143 18.74 -18.75 6.10
N ARG A 144 19.60 -17.77 5.83
CA ARG A 144 19.38 -16.81 4.73
C ARG A 144 19.33 -17.52 3.38
N ARG A 145 20.30 -18.40 3.08
CA ARG A 145 20.32 -19.17 1.83
C ARG A 145 19.05 -19.99 1.66
N GLY A 146 18.64 -20.69 2.71
CA GLY A 146 17.42 -21.50 2.70
C GLY A 146 16.18 -20.64 2.39
N ALA A 147 16.04 -19.46 2.99
CA ALA A 147 14.94 -18.55 2.70
C ALA A 147 14.94 -18.06 1.24
N ILE A 148 16.12 -17.71 0.70
CA ILE A 148 16.28 -17.30 -0.70
C ILE A 148 15.92 -18.45 -1.65
N GLN A 149 16.41 -19.67 -1.40
CA GLN A 149 16.11 -20.86 -2.22
C GLN A 149 14.61 -21.16 -2.28
N ARG A 150 13.89 -21.00 -1.16
CA ARG A 150 12.43 -21.17 -1.10
C ARG A 150 11.73 -20.15 -1.99
N HIS A 151 12.08 -18.87 -1.85
CA HIS A 151 11.54 -17.80 -2.69
C HIS A 151 11.91 -17.97 -4.18
N HIS A 152 13.10 -18.48 -4.48
CA HIS A 152 13.51 -18.71 -5.86
C HIS A 152 12.71 -19.85 -6.48
N THR A 153 12.66 -20.99 -5.80
CA THR A 153 11.94 -22.16 -6.31
C THR A 153 10.45 -21.85 -6.50
N VAL A 154 9.83 -21.12 -5.56
CA VAL A 154 8.42 -20.75 -5.71
C VAL A 154 8.17 -19.70 -6.78
N THR A 155 9.19 -18.91 -7.16
CA THR A 155 9.09 -18.01 -8.32
C THR A 155 8.79 -18.78 -9.61
N HIS A 156 9.44 -19.94 -9.80
CA HIS A 156 9.17 -20.81 -10.96
C HIS A 156 7.78 -21.44 -10.90
N LEU A 157 7.32 -21.87 -9.72
CA LEU A 157 5.95 -22.35 -9.53
C LEU A 157 4.92 -21.26 -9.81
N LEU A 158 5.19 -20.03 -9.37
CA LEU A 158 4.33 -18.88 -9.60
C LEU A 158 4.23 -18.55 -11.10
N HIS A 159 5.36 -18.59 -11.82
CA HIS A 159 5.37 -18.35 -13.26
C HIS A 159 4.56 -19.40 -14.03
N TRP A 160 4.76 -20.69 -13.70
CA TRP A 160 3.93 -21.77 -14.23
C TRP A 160 2.44 -21.58 -13.88
N ALA A 161 2.11 -21.26 -12.64
CA ALA A 161 0.71 -21.07 -12.22
C ALA A 161 0.05 -19.86 -12.91
N LEU A 162 0.81 -18.81 -13.24
CA LEU A 162 0.33 -17.69 -14.05
C LEU A 162 -0.04 -18.14 -15.47
N HIS A 163 0.70 -19.08 -16.06
CA HIS A 163 0.35 -19.63 -17.37
C HIS A 163 -0.94 -20.44 -17.32
N GLU A 164 -1.10 -21.27 -16.30
CA GLU A 164 -2.29 -22.12 -16.13
C GLU A 164 -3.56 -21.32 -15.83
N VAL A 165 -3.47 -20.27 -15.01
CA VAL A 165 -4.64 -19.55 -14.48
C VAL A 165 -4.95 -18.26 -15.25
N VAL A 166 -3.93 -17.61 -15.83
CA VAL A 166 -4.07 -16.29 -16.45
C VAL A 166 -3.93 -16.37 -17.96
N SER A 167 -2.75 -16.76 -18.45
CA SER A 167 -2.45 -16.86 -19.89
C SER A 167 -1.07 -17.46 -20.12
N HIS A 168 -0.96 -18.35 -21.11
CA HIS A 168 0.33 -18.84 -21.62
C HIS A 168 1.24 -17.72 -22.18
N GLU A 169 0.71 -16.53 -22.46
CA GLU A 169 1.47 -15.37 -22.93
C GLU A 169 2.01 -14.49 -21.79
N ALA A 170 1.75 -14.85 -20.53
CA ALA A 170 2.25 -14.10 -19.38
C ALA A 170 3.77 -14.33 -19.23
N THR A 171 4.57 -13.34 -19.59
CA THR A 171 6.05 -13.44 -19.55
C THR A 171 6.63 -12.56 -18.45
N GLN A 172 7.69 -13.05 -17.80
CA GLN A 172 8.44 -12.27 -16.83
C GLN A 172 9.01 -10.97 -17.45
N LYS A 173 8.81 -9.85 -16.74
CA LYS A 173 9.35 -8.52 -17.04
C LYS A 173 10.36 -8.03 -16.01
N GLY A 174 10.47 -8.73 -14.89
CA GLY A 174 11.35 -8.41 -13.77
C GLY A 174 11.16 -9.41 -12.63
N SER A 175 12.21 -9.64 -11.86
CA SER A 175 12.15 -10.52 -10.69
C SER A 175 13.11 -10.03 -9.61
N PHE A 176 12.70 -10.19 -8.36
CA PHE A 176 13.54 -10.01 -7.18
C PHE A 176 13.30 -11.19 -6.25
N VAL A 177 14.36 -11.80 -5.75
CA VAL A 177 14.32 -12.95 -4.85
C VAL A 177 15.27 -12.68 -3.69
N GLY A 178 14.68 -12.39 -2.52
CA GLY A 178 15.38 -12.13 -1.27
C GLY A 178 15.01 -13.12 -0.16
N PRO A 179 15.59 -12.97 1.03
CA PRO A 179 15.25 -13.82 2.18
C PRO A 179 13.85 -13.53 2.74
N ASP A 180 13.38 -12.28 2.64
CA ASP A 180 12.13 -11.85 3.26
C ASP A 180 10.94 -11.88 2.31
N LYS A 181 11.19 -11.82 0.99
CA LYS A 181 10.15 -11.78 -0.04
C LYS A 181 10.69 -12.05 -1.43
N LEU A 182 9.76 -12.27 -2.36
CA LEU A 182 9.98 -12.16 -3.80
C LEU A 182 9.04 -11.14 -4.44
N THR A 183 9.44 -10.60 -5.58
CA THR A 183 8.53 -9.90 -6.50
C THR A 183 8.65 -10.48 -7.90
N PHE A 184 7.52 -10.70 -8.56
CA PHE A 184 7.45 -11.18 -9.93
C PHE A 184 6.65 -10.20 -10.80
N ASP A 185 7.31 -9.63 -11.79
CA ASP A 185 6.69 -8.71 -12.74
C ASP A 185 6.36 -9.43 -14.02
N PHE A 186 5.17 -9.23 -14.56
CA PHE A 186 4.71 -9.93 -15.76
C PHE A 186 3.74 -9.08 -16.58
N ASN A 187 3.64 -9.36 -17.88
CA ASN A 187 2.61 -8.73 -18.70
C ASN A 187 1.25 -9.36 -18.44
N SER A 188 0.27 -8.54 -18.05
CA SER A 188 -1.13 -8.95 -17.90
C SER A 188 -2.04 -7.74 -17.72
N ALA A 189 -3.34 -7.95 -17.90
CA ALA A 189 -4.36 -7.09 -17.31
C ALA A 189 -4.39 -7.27 -15.77
N ALA A 190 -5.18 -6.45 -15.08
CA ALA A 190 -5.40 -6.64 -13.65
C ALA A 190 -5.98 -8.03 -13.38
N LEU A 191 -5.38 -8.77 -12.43
CA LEU A 191 -5.89 -10.07 -12.04
C LEU A 191 -7.17 -9.90 -11.23
N THR A 192 -8.13 -10.78 -11.47
CA THR A 192 -9.32 -10.85 -10.61
C THR A 192 -8.96 -11.43 -9.24
N PRO A 193 -9.70 -11.11 -8.17
CA PRO A 193 -9.49 -11.73 -6.86
C PRO A 193 -9.57 -13.27 -6.89
N ALA A 194 -10.39 -13.83 -7.79
CA ALA A 194 -10.48 -15.27 -8.01
C ALA A 194 -9.18 -15.84 -8.60
N GLN A 195 -8.61 -15.21 -9.62
CA GLN A 195 -7.34 -15.64 -10.21
C GLN A 195 -6.19 -15.60 -9.21
N VAL A 196 -6.08 -14.53 -8.41
CA VAL A 196 -5.03 -14.42 -7.37
C VAL A 196 -5.13 -15.59 -6.38
N ARG A 197 -6.34 -15.90 -5.90
CA ARG A 197 -6.60 -17.04 -5.01
C ARG A 197 -6.28 -18.38 -5.68
N ASP A 198 -6.66 -18.54 -6.95
CA ASP A 198 -6.48 -19.80 -7.67
C ASP A 198 -4.99 -20.06 -7.99
N ILE A 199 -4.20 -19.02 -8.28
CA ILE A 199 -2.73 -19.08 -8.40
C ILE A 199 -2.12 -19.52 -7.07
N GLU A 200 -2.46 -18.83 -5.96
CA GLU A 200 -1.91 -19.17 -4.64
C GLU A 200 -2.24 -20.61 -4.25
N ARG A 201 -3.47 -21.07 -4.51
CA ARG A 201 -3.89 -22.46 -4.28
C ARG A 201 -3.05 -23.43 -5.11
N LEU A 202 -2.96 -23.20 -6.42
CA LEU A 202 -2.28 -24.10 -7.34
C LEU A 202 -0.79 -24.27 -7.00
N VAL A 203 -0.12 -23.18 -6.62
CA VAL A 203 1.27 -23.21 -6.14
C VAL A 203 1.39 -24.05 -4.87
N ASN A 204 0.53 -23.82 -3.87
CA ASN A 204 0.56 -24.58 -2.62
C ASN A 204 0.22 -26.08 -2.82
N GLU A 205 -0.62 -26.43 -3.78
CA GLU A 205 -0.87 -27.83 -4.15
C GLU A 205 0.41 -28.51 -4.66
N ARG A 206 1.19 -27.84 -5.52
CA ARG A 206 2.48 -28.38 -6.00
C ARG A 206 3.54 -28.44 -4.92
N ILE A 207 3.47 -27.56 -3.92
CA ILE A 207 4.33 -27.62 -2.74
C ILE A 207 4.02 -28.88 -1.91
N VAL A 208 2.73 -29.15 -1.66
CA VAL A 208 2.28 -30.34 -0.90
C VAL A 208 2.60 -31.63 -1.63
N GLU A 209 2.57 -31.64 -2.97
CA GLU A 209 3.00 -32.78 -3.79
C GLU A 209 4.46 -33.21 -3.51
N ASN A 210 5.30 -32.28 -3.05
CA ASN A 210 6.72 -32.51 -2.74
C ASN A 210 7.50 -33.13 -3.91
N ALA A 211 7.24 -32.62 -5.12
CA ALA A 211 7.92 -33.05 -6.33
C ALA A 211 9.41 -32.67 -6.32
N ALA A 212 10.25 -33.46 -6.98
CA ALA A 212 11.68 -33.20 -7.07
C ALA A 212 11.98 -31.92 -7.86
N VAL A 213 13.00 -31.18 -7.41
CA VAL A 213 13.60 -30.05 -8.13
C VAL A 213 14.99 -30.50 -8.59
N SER A 214 15.20 -30.51 -9.91
CA SER A 214 16.44 -30.98 -10.52
C SER A 214 17.02 -29.92 -11.44
N TRP A 215 18.29 -30.06 -11.77
CA TRP A 215 18.95 -29.17 -12.72
C TRP A 215 20.04 -29.89 -13.48
N THR A 216 20.20 -29.52 -14.75
CA THR A 216 21.18 -30.12 -15.65
C THR A 216 21.86 -29.02 -16.45
N GLU A 217 23.18 -29.09 -16.56
CA GLU A 217 23.94 -28.26 -17.49
C GLU A 217 23.95 -28.91 -18.88
N VAL A 218 23.59 -28.14 -19.89
CA VAL A 218 23.47 -28.60 -21.28
C VAL A 218 24.00 -27.54 -22.24
N PRO A 219 24.49 -27.92 -23.42
CA PRO A 219 24.77 -26.98 -24.49
C PRO A 219 23.53 -26.15 -24.83
N TYR A 220 23.66 -24.82 -24.92
CA TYR A 220 22.53 -23.94 -25.26
C TYR A 220 21.91 -24.28 -26.62
N ALA A 221 22.73 -24.75 -27.55
CA ALA A 221 22.29 -25.19 -28.87
C ALA A 221 21.22 -26.30 -28.82
N ASP A 222 21.24 -27.14 -27.78
CA ASP A 222 20.35 -28.30 -27.64
C ASP A 222 18.96 -27.90 -27.10
N VAL A 223 18.86 -26.75 -26.43
CA VAL A 223 17.62 -26.31 -25.74
C VAL A 223 17.02 -25.02 -26.27
N ARG A 224 17.77 -24.17 -27.00
CA ARG A 224 17.30 -22.85 -27.47
C ARG A 224 16.02 -22.83 -28.31
N GLY A 225 15.62 -23.97 -28.89
CA GLY A 225 14.41 -24.11 -29.71
C GLY A 225 13.25 -24.85 -29.02
N ARG A 226 13.42 -25.24 -27.76
CA ARG A 226 12.43 -26.00 -26.99
C ARG A 226 11.39 -25.05 -26.38
N ALA A 227 10.12 -25.21 -26.75
CA ALA A 227 9.02 -24.39 -26.24
C ALA A 227 8.62 -24.75 -24.80
N ASP A 228 8.96 -25.97 -24.37
CA ASP A 228 8.73 -26.49 -23.03
C ASP A 228 9.78 -26.03 -22.01
N ILE A 229 10.91 -25.48 -22.46
CA ILE A 229 11.93 -24.86 -21.60
C ILE A 229 11.86 -23.34 -21.77
N MET A 230 11.40 -22.65 -20.73
CA MET A 230 11.26 -21.20 -20.79
C MET A 230 12.62 -20.50 -20.79
N GLN A 231 12.70 -19.47 -21.63
CA GLN A 231 13.86 -18.61 -21.80
C GLN A 231 13.41 -17.16 -21.58
N PHE A 232 14.22 -16.36 -20.90
CA PHE A 232 13.89 -14.97 -20.63
C PHE A 232 14.34 -14.07 -21.79
N PHE A 233 13.37 -13.35 -22.36
CA PHE A 233 13.61 -12.53 -23.54
C PHE A 233 14.58 -11.36 -23.22
N GLY A 234 15.71 -11.32 -23.93
CA GLY A 234 16.72 -10.27 -23.80
C GLY A 234 17.99 -10.67 -23.04
N ASP A 235 18.01 -11.86 -22.43
CA ASP A 235 19.20 -12.40 -21.79
C ASP A 235 20.20 -12.93 -22.82
N LYS A 236 21.50 -12.80 -22.52
CA LYS A 236 22.58 -13.38 -23.29
C LYS A 236 23.01 -14.68 -22.63
N TYR A 237 22.78 -15.80 -23.32
CA TYR A 237 23.19 -17.13 -22.86
C TYR A 237 24.58 -17.49 -23.38
N GLY A 238 25.37 -18.15 -22.52
CA GLY A 238 26.66 -18.73 -22.90
C GLY A 238 26.51 -20.02 -23.71
N GLU A 239 27.64 -20.68 -24.01
CA GLU A 239 27.64 -21.95 -24.74
C GLU A 239 26.97 -23.08 -23.95
N THR A 240 27.10 -23.04 -22.62
CA THR A 240 26.45 -23.97 -21.68
C THR A 240 25.45 -23.20 -20.83
N VAL A 241 24.27 -23.77 -20.63
CA VAL A 241 23.19 -23.23 -19.81
C VAL A 241 22.72 -24.27 -18.80
N ARG A 242 22.16 -23.78 -17.68
CA ARG A 242 21.57 -24.63 -16.65
C ARG A 242 20.05 -24.59 -16.78
N VAL A 243 19.46 -25.76 -17.02
CA VAL A 243 18.01 -25.94 -17.03
C VAL A 243 17.60 -26.39 -15.63
N VAL A 244 16.74 -25.63 -14.97
CA VAL A 244 16.08 -26.02 -13.71
C VAL A 244 14.71 -26.59 -14.06
N GLN A 245 14.39 -27.75 -13.49
CA GLN A 245 13.14 -28.47 -13.71
C GLN A 245 12.48 -28.76 -12.36
N ILE A 246 11.17 -28.54 -12.30
CA ILE A 246 10.33 -28.90 -11.16
C ILE A 246 9.32 -29.96 -11.60
N GLY A 247 9.31 -31.09 -10.87
CA GLY A 247 8.54 -32.29 -11.22
C GLY A 247 9.17 -33.09 -12.36
N GLY A 248 8.58 -34.24 -12.68
CA GLY A 248 9.09 -35.14 -13.72
C GLY A 248 10.39 -35.86 -13.34
N GLY A 249 11.00 -36.55 -14.32
CA GLY A 249 12.27 -37.25 -14.17
C GLY A 249 13.46 -36.33 -14.39
N ALA A 250 14.50 -36.43 -13.55
CA ALA A 250 15.68 -35.58 -13.64
C ALA A 250 16.38 -35.71 -15.01
N GLY A 251 16.56 -34.58 -15.71
CA GLY A 251 17.17 -34.55 -17.04
C GLY A 251 16.25 -35.01 -18.18
N GLU A 252 15.02 -35.42 -17.89
CA GLU A 252 14.05 -35.84 -18.91
C GLU A 252 13.31 -34.65 -19.55
N PHE A 253 13.34 -33.47 -18.90
CA PHE A 253 12.65 -32.26 -19.37
C PHE A 253 11.15 -32.53 -19.61
N ASN A 254 10.51 -33.18 -18.62
CA ASN A 254 9.06 -33.48 -18.59
C ASN A 254 8.36 -33.00 -17.30
N GLY A 255 9.01 -32.11 -16.55
CA GLY A 255 8.40 -31.41 -15.43
C GLY A 255 7.39 -30.35 -15.88
N TYR A 256 6.52 -29.91 -14.98
CA TYR A 256 5.51 -28.88 -15.28
C TYR A 256 6.11 -27.46 -15.33
N SER A 257 7.28 -27.24 -14.71
CA SER A 257 8.05 -26.00 -14.85
C SER A 257 9.49 -26.34 -15.22
N GLN A 258 9.99 -25.70 -16.29
CA GLN A 258 11.34 -25.89 -16.81
C GLN A 258 11.85 -24.56 -17.33
N GLU A 259 12.95 -24.05 -16.77
CA GLU A 259 13.44 -22.72 -17.09
C GLU A 259 14.97 -22.67 -17.10
N LEU A 260 15.55 -21.83 -17.97
CA LEU A 260 16.97 -21.50 -17.88
C LEU A 260 17.22 -20.63 -16.65
N CYS A 261 17.84 -21.20 -15.62
CA CYS A 261 18.08 -20.51 -14.36
C CYS A 261 19.40 -20.92 -13.71
N ALA A 262 20.22 -19.92 -13.41
CA ALA A 262 21.49 -20.08 -12.71
C ALA A 262 21.38 -19.95 -11.19
N GLY A 263 20.18 -19.69 -10.66
CA GLY A 263 19.95 -19.48 -9.23
C GLY A 263 20.09 -20.73 -8.37
N THR A 264 20.09 -20.52 -7.05
CA THR A 264 20.05 -21.60 -6.07
C THR A 264 18.60 -22.01 -5.80
N HIS A 265 18.32 -23.31 -5.75
CA HIS A 265 16.98 -23.84 -5.52
C HIS A 265 16.94 -24.82 -4.34
N THR A 266 15.73 -25.05 -3.84
CA THR A 266 15.42 -26.19 -2.97
C THR A 266 15.57 -27.50 -3.74
N ARG A 267 15.64 -28.65 -3.04
CA ARG A 267 15.75 -29.98 -3.68
C ARG A 267 14.39 -30.60 -3.99
N ALA A 268 13.34 -30.18 -3.30
CA ALA A 268 11.97 -30.61 -3.52
C ALA A 268 10.99 -29.49 -3.19
N THR A 269 9.81 -29.48 -3.82
CA THR A 269 8.83 -28.40 -3.63
C THR A 269 8.31 -28.32 -2.20
N GLY A 270 8.28 -29.42 -1.45
CA GLY A 270 7.86 -29.41 -0.04
C GLY A 270 8.84 -28.68 0.88
N GLU A 271 10.09 -28.51 0.45
CA GLU A 271 11.07 -27.67 1.15
C GLU A 271 10.75 -26.18 1.03
N ILE A 272 9.80 -25.76 0.19
CA ILE A 272 9.36 -24.35 0.13
C ILE A 272 8.61 -23.99 1.43
N GLY A 273 7.71 -24.86 1.89
CA GLY A 273 6.75 -24.57 2.95
C GLY A 273 5.59 -23.69 2.46
N LEU A 274 4.88 -23.01 3.37
CA LEU A 274 3.73 -22.19 2.99
C LEU A 274 4.11 -21.09 1.99
N PHE A 275 3.29 -20.88 0.96
CA PHE A 275 3.40 -19.77 0.02
C PHE A 275 2.18 -18.84 0.15
N ARG A 276 2.41 -17.52 0.13
CA ARG A 276 1.34 -16.50 0.15
C ARG A 276 1.65 -15.35 -0.78
N ILE A 277 0.63 -14.89 -1.52
CA ILE A 277 0.64 -13.63 -2.25
C ILE A 277 0.27 -12.52 -1.27
N VAL A 278 1.17 -11.54 -1.14
CA VAL A 278 0.97 -10.36 -0.27
C VAL A 278 0.17 -9.30 -1.01
N SER A 279 0.50 -9.06 -2.27
CA SER A 279 -0.20 -8.06 -3.08
C SER A 279 -0.04 -8.29 -4.57
N GLU A 280 -0.95 -7.71 -5.34
CA GLU A 280 -0.97 -7.71 -6.79
C GLU A 280 -1.33 -6.29 -7.25
N ALA A 281 -0.48 -5.67 -8.09
CA ALA A 281 -0.63 -4.26 -8.47
C ALA A 281 -0.03 -3.93 -9.84
N ALA A 282 -0.53 -2.87 -10.50
CA ALA A 282 0.10 -2.31 -11.70
C ALA A 282 1.37 -1.53 -11.32
N ILE A 283 2.44 -1.75 -12.09
CA ILE A 283 3.71 -0.99 -11.95
C ILE A 283 4.04 -0.17 -13.20
N ALA A 284 3.45 -0.54 -14.34
CA ALA A 284 3.50 0.19 -15.60
C ALA A 284 2.30 -0.21 -16.48
N ALA A 285 2.08 0.50 -17.59
CA ALA A 285 1.07 0.13 -18.57
C ALA A 285 1.32 -1.31 -19.08
N GLY A 286 0.33 -2.19 -18.88
CA GLY A 286 0.40 -3.59 -19.29
C GLY A 286 1.33 -4.48 -18.45
N VAL A 287 1.88 -3.98 -17.33
CA VAL A 287 2.77 -4.76 -16.45
C VAL A 287 2.24 -4.77 -15.01
N ARG A 288 2.08 -5.97 -14.48
CA ARG A 288 1.63 -6.27 -13.12
C ARG A 288 2.79 -6.80 -12.29
N ARG A 289 2.73 -6.61 -10.98
CA ARG A 289 3.65 -7.16 -9.99
C ARG A 289 2.87 -7.97 -8.98
N ILE A 290 3.31 -9.21 -8.75
CA ILE A 290 2.97 -9.97 -7.56
C ILE A 290 4.12 -9.80 -6.56
N GLU A 291 3.81 -9.36 -5.34
CA GLU A 291 4.70 -9.51 -4.18
C GLU A 291 4.23 -10.72 -3.38
N ALA A 292 5.14 -11.63 -3.05
CA ALA A 292 4.81 -12.87 -2.36
C ALA A 292 5.91 -13.28 -1.37
N VAL A 293 5.56 -14.19 -0.47
CA VAL A 293 6.41 -14.72 0.59
C VAL A 293 6.28 -16.24 0.68
N ALA A 294 7.34 -16.91 1.11
CA ALA A 294 7.40 -18.35 1.28
C ALA A 294 8.04 -18.78 2.62
N GLY A 295 7.79 -20.01 3.03
CA GLY A 295 8.40 -20.61 4.21
C GLY A 295 7.97 -19.93 5.52
N LEU A 296 8.93 -19.70 6.42
CA LEU A 296 8.66 -19.09 7.73
C LEU A 296 8.12 -17.66 7.59
N THR A 297 8.60 -16.88 6.63
CA THR A 297 8.08 -15.52 6.38
C THR A 297 6.59 -15.53 6.02
N ALA A 298 6.15 -16.53 5.25
CA ALA A 298 4.73 -16.71 4.94
C ALA A 298 3.91 -17.15 6.16
N TYR A 299 4.47 -18.03 6.99
CA TYR A 299 3.87 -18.45 8.26
C TYR A 299 3.70 -17.25 9.21
N ASP A 300 4.75 -16.46 9.42
CA ASP A 300 4.73 -15.29 10.31
C ASP A 300 3.71 -14.24 9.83
N SER A 301 3.61 -14.06 8.52
CA SER A 301 2.58 -13.22 7.91
C SER A 301 1.16 -13.74 8.23
N ALA A 302 0.92 -15.05 8.13
CA ALA A 302 -0.37 -15.66 8.45
C ALA A 302 -0.72 -15.55 9.94
N LEU A 303 0.28 -15.74 10.80
CA LEU A 303 0.14 -15.56 12.24
C LEU A 303 -0.20 -14.11 12.59
N SER A 304 0.48 -13.13 11.97
CA SER A 304 0.19 -11.70 12.15
C SER A 304 -1.26 -11.37 11.74
N ASP A 305 -1.74 -11.89 10.61
CA ASP A 305 -3.12 -11.69 10.17
C ASP A 305 -4.13 -12.27 11.16
N MET A 306 -3.89 -13.50 11.64
CA MET A 306 -4.73 -14.14 12.65
C MET A 306 -4.78 -13.32 13.95
N LEU A 307 -3.64 -12.82 14.44
CA LEU A 307 -3.59 -12.00 15.65
C LEU A 307 -4.31 -10.66 15.47
N ARG A 308 -4.22 -10.03 14.29
CA ARG A 308 -4.98 -8.81 13.97
C ARG A 308 -6.49 -9.07 13.99
N LEU A 309 -6.93 -10.18 13.38
CA LEU A 309 -8.33 -10.56 13.36
C LEU A 309 -8.86 -10.88 14.77
N GLN A 310 -8.08 -11.56 15.60
CA GLN A 310 -8.43 -11.79 17.01
C GLN A 310 -8.54 -10.48 17.80
N ALA A 311 -7.62 -9.54 17.59
CA ALA A 311 -7.68 -8.23 18.24
C ALA A 311 -8.92 -7.43 17.80
N LEU A 312 -9.32 -7.52 16.52
CA LEU A 312 -10.56 -6.92 16.03
C LEU A 312 -11.80 -7.57 16.66
N ALA A 313 -11.84 -8.90 16.70
CA ALA A 313 -12.92 -9.67 17.32
C ALA A 313 -13.11 -9.29 18.80
N ALA A 314 -12.01 -9.17 19.54
CA ALA A 314 -12.02 -8.71 20.94
C ALA A 314 -12.56 -7.28 21.08
N LYS A 315 -12.15 -6.35 20.21
CA LYS A 315 -12.62 -4.94 20.24
C LYS A 315 -14.12 -4.81 20.03
N ILE A 316 -14.71 -5.65 19.18
CA ILE A 316 -16.16 -5.62 18.90
C ILE A 316 -16.97 -6.57 19.81
N GLY A 317 -16.29 -7.33 20.68
CA GLY A 317 -16.91 -8.28 21.60
C GLY A 317 -17.63 -9.43 20.89
N ALA A 318 -17.00 -10.02 19.87
CA ALA A 318 -17.54 -11.17 19.14
C ALA A 318 -16.51 -12.31 18.99
N PRO A 319 -16.97 -13.57 18.86
CA PRO A 319 -16.13 -14.66 18.35
C PRO A 319 -15.58 -14.32 16.95
N LEU A 320 -14.40 -14.86 16.62
CA LEU A 320 -13.76 -14.60 15.32
C LEU A 320 -14.67 -14.96 14.12
N ALA A 321 -15.41 -16.06 14.23
CA ALA A 321 -16.33 -16.51 13.19
C ALA A 321 -17.52 -15.57 12.95
N ASP A 322 -17.85 -14.71 13.92
CA ASP A 322 -19.00 -13.81 13.88
C ASP A 322 -18.61 -12.35 13.65
N VAL A 323 -17.32 -12.07 13.36
CA VAL A 323 -16.81 -10.69 13.25
C VAL A 323 -17.56 -9.88 12.21
N GLU A 324 -17.76 -10.44 11.01
CA GLU A 324 -18.48 -9.76 9.92
C GLU A 324 -19.92 -9.45 10.30
N LYS A 325 -20.64 -10.45 10.82
CA LYS A 325 -22.02 -10.30 11.28
C LYS A 325 -22.15 -9.25 12.39
N LYS A 326 -21.21 -9.22 13.35
CA LYS A 326 -21.21 -8.24 14.43
C LYS A 326 -20.91 -6.84 13.88
N LEU A 327 -19.98 -6.72 12.94
CA LEU A 327 -19.66 -5.45 12.28
C LEU A 327 -20.87 -4.89 11.53
N ASP A 328 -21.56 -5.72 10.75
CA ASP A 328 -22.78 -5.32 10.05
C ASP A 328 -23.88 -4.86 11.02
N ALA A 329 -24.04 -5.57 12.14
CA ALA A 329 -24.99 -5.18 13.18
C ALA A 329 -24.63 -3.85 13.86
N LEU A 330 -23.34 -3.59 14.08
CA LEU A 330 -22.87 -2.32 14.63
C LEU A 330 -23.11 -1.16 13.64
N LEU A 331 -22.81 -1.35 12.35
CA LEU A 331 -23.05 -0.35 11.31
C LEU A 331 -24.55 -0.08 11.11
N ALA A 332 -25.40 -1.10 11.20
CA ALA A 332 -26.84 -0.93 11.15
C ALA A 332 -27.36 -0.18 12.40
N HIS A 333 -26.83 -0.50 13.58
CA HIS A 333 -27.20 0.19 14.82
C HIS A 333 -26.77 1.66 14.82
N GLU A 334 -25.59 1.98 14.28
CA GLU A 334 -25.11 3.36 14.08
C GLU A 334 -26.12 4.18 13.25
N LYS A 335 -26.57 3.65 12.12
CA LYS A 335 -27.59 4.31 11.27
C LYS A 335 -28.93 4.52 11.99
N GLU A 336 -29.36 3.55 12.79
CA GLU A 336 -30.59 3.69 13.59
C GLU A 336 -30.44 4.73 14.71
N LEU A 337 -29.28 4.79 15.36
CA LEU A 337 -28.99 5.82 16.36
C LEU A 337 -28.95 7.22 15.74
N GLU A 338 -28.34 7.39 14.56
CA GLU A 338 -28.36 8.66 13.82
C GLU A 338 -29.78 9.11 13.49
N LYS A 339 -30.63 8.18 13.04
CA LYS A 339 -32.04 8.46 12.74
C LYS A 339 -32.83 8.80 14.01
N ALA A 340 -32.61 8.08 15.10
CA ALA A 340 -33.25 8.33 16.39
C ALA A 340 -32.83 9.70 16.95
N LEU A 341 -31.55 10.05 16.85
CA LEU A 341 -31.02 11.35 17.23
C LEU A 341 -31.69 12.48 16.45
N LYS A 342 -31.77 12.35 15.12
CA LYS A 342 -32.45 13.34 14.26
C LYS A 342 -33.93 13.48 14.62
N SER A 343 -34.62 12.37 14.89
CA SER A 343 -36.03 12.40 15.31
C SER A 343 -36.23 13.03 16.69
N ALA A 344 -35.32 12.79 17.64
CA ALA A 344 -35.33 13.43 18.95
C ALA A 344 -35.12 14.94 18.83
N GLN A 345 -34.14 15.39 18.04
CA GLN A 345 -33.87 16.80 17.75
C GLN A 345 -35.08 17.50 17.09
N GLN A 346 -35.75 16.83 16.14
CA GLN A 346 -36.97 17.35 15.52
C GLN A 346 -38.13 17.49 16.53
N ARG A 347 -38.32 16.51 17.42
CA ARG A 347 -39.35 16.59 18.47
C ARG A 347 -39.07 17.71 19.47
N GLU A 348 -37.82 17.85 19.88
CA GLU A 348 -37.39 18.96 20.74
C GLU A 348 -37.64 20.31 20.06
N ALA A 349 -37.25 20.44 18.79
CA ALA A 349 -37.46 21.66 18.02
C ALA A 349 -38.95 22.00 17.88
N ALA A 350 -39.82 21.00 17.64
CA ALA A 350 -41.27 21.20 17.58
C ALA A 350 -41.85 21.66 18.94
N GLY A 351 -41.35 21.11 20.05
CA GLY A 351 -41.71 21.56 21.40
C GLY A 351 -41.34 23.01 21.64
N ARG A 352 -40.08 23.38 21.36
CA ARG A 352 -39.60 24.78 21.45
C ARG A 352 -40.38 25.71 20.53
N ALA A 353 -40.69 25.29 19.31
CA ALA A 353 -41.51 26.07 18.37
C ALA A 353 -42.90 26.37 18.95
N LYS A 354 -43.55 25.39 19.59
CA LYS A 354 -44.84 25.60 20.26
C LYS A 354 -44.76 26.64 21.38
N ASP A 355 -43.71 26.60 22.20
CA ASP A 355 -43.50 27.58 23.27
C ASP A 355 -43.22 28.98 22.73
N LEU A 356 -42.54 29.08 21.59
CA LEU A 356 -42.26 30.35 20.91
C LEU A 356 -43.48 30.94 20.21
N LEU A 357 -44.36 30.10 19.64
CA LEU A 357 -45.64 30.55 19.08
C LEU A 357 -46.49 31.27 20.12
N ALA A 358 -46.49 30.79 21.37
CA ALA A 358 -47.19 31.43 22.48
C ALA A 358 -46.60 32.81 22.86
N LYS A 359 -45.37 33.11 22.41
CA LYS A 359 -44.66 34.38 22.63
C LYS A 359 -44.67 35.30 21.40
N ALA A 360 -45.41 34.94 20.34
CA ALA A 360 -45.52 35.79 19.16
C ALA A 360 -46.13 37.15 19.52
N GLU A 361 -45.53 38.22 18.99
CA GLU A 361 -45.99 39.59 19.19
C GLU A 361 -46.22 40.27 17.83
N THR A 362 -46.99 41.35 17.80
CA THR A 362 -47.14 42.18 16.58
C THR A 362 -46.38 43.49 16.76
N ILE A 363 -45.42 43.76 15.89
CA ILE A 363 -44.59 44.96 15.90
C ILE A 363 -44.91 45.76 14.64
N ASN A 364 -45.47 46.97 14.79
CA ASN A 364 -45.86 47.86 13.68
C ASN A 364 -46.63 47.15 12.54
N GLY A 365 -47.60 46.31 12.94
CA GLY A 365 -48.46 45.54 12.04
C GLY A 365 -47.82 44.29 11.44
N THR A 366 -46.61 43.91 11.87
CA THR A 366 -45.91 42.70 11.44
C THR A 366 -45.83 41.69 12.59
N PRO A 367 -46.45 40.51 12.48
CA PRO A 367 -46.27 39.43 13.44
C PRO A 367 -44.79 39.01 13.49
N ALA A 368 -44.23 38.90 14.68
CA ALA A 368 -42.84 38.55 14.90
C ALA A 368 -42.64 37.56 16.05
N ILE A 369 -41.66 36.68 15.89
CA ILE A 369 -41.08 35.84 16.95
C ILE A 369 -39.59 36.16 16.98
N ILE A 370 -39.13 36.82 18.04
CA ILE A 370 -37.72 37.14 18.24
C ILE A 370 -37.29 36.52 19.57
N ALA A 371 -36.35 35.57 19.53
CA ALA A 371 -36.00 34.81 20.73
C ALA A 371 -34.53 34.37 20.78
N ASN A 372 -33.97 34.45 21.98
CA ASN A 372 -32.73 33.76 22.34
C ASN A 372 -33.06 32.35 22.83
N LEU A 373 -32.49 31.32 22.20
CA LEU A 373 -32.66 29.92 22.56
C LEU A 373 -31.51 29.37 23.42
N GLY A 374 -30.71 30.26 24.02
CA GLY A 374 -29.63 29.92 24.93
C GLY A 374 -28.55 29.11 24.23
N GLY A 375 -28.27 27.90 24.73
CA GLY A 375 -27.23 26.99 24.27
C GLY A 375 -27.36 26.40 22.84
N ALA A 376 -28.27 26.92 22.01
CA ALA A 376 -28.58 26.33 20.70
C ALA A 376 -27.54 26.71 19.64
N ASP A 377 -27.13 25.73 18.82
CA ASP A 377 -26.30 25.93 17.64
C ASP A 377 -27.12 26.25 16.39
N GLY A 378 -26.44 26.55 15.28
CA GLY A 378 -27.10 26.97 14.03
C GLY A 378 -28.05 25.93 13.44
N ASP A 379 -27.78 24.63 13.59
CA ASP A 379 -28.65 23.59 13.05
C ASP A 379 -29.89 23.37 13.92
N THR A 380 -29.73 23.48 15.24
CA THR A 380 -30.86 23.51 16.18
C THR A 380 -31.76 24.71 15.90
N LEU A 381 -31.19 25.90 15.75
CA LEU A 381 -31.93 27.12 15.40
C LEU A 381 -32.70 26.94 14.08
N GLN A 382 -32.08 26.32 13.06
CA GLN A 382 -32.75 26.14 11.77
C GLN A 382 -33.93 25.20 11.94
N THR A 383 -33.73 24.09 12.64
CA THR A 383 -34.78 23.10 12.87
C THR A 383 -35.97 23.72 13.60
N VAL A 384 -35.73 24.60 14.59
CA VAL A 384 -36.80 25.35 15.27
C VAL A 384 -37.47 26.36 14.33
N ALA A 385 -36.70 27.11 13.54
CA ALA A 385 -37.25 28.07 12.58
C ALA A 385 -38.13 27.38 11.52
N ASP A 386 -37.71 26.21 11.02
CA ASP A 386 -38.48 25.45 10.04
C ASP A 386 -39.76 24.85 10.66
N ALA A 387 -39.71 24.39 11.91
CA ALA A 387 -40.91 23.98 12.64
C ALA A 387 -41.90 25.14 12.84
N LEU A 388 -41.40 26.37 13.08
CA LEU A 388 -42.23 27.56 13.22
C LEU A 388 -42.89 27.99 11.89
N LYS A 389 -42.18 27.91 10.75
CA LYS A 389 -42.70 28.31 9.42
C LYS A 389 -44.03 27.64 9.05
N GLY A 390 -44.24 26.39 9.48
CA GLY A 390 -45.48 25.65 9.21
C GLY A 390 -46.70 26.14 10.00
N HIS A 391 -46.50 26.94 11.05
CA HIS A 391 -47.53 27.36 11.99
C HIS A 391 -47.60 28.87 12.21
N PHE A 392 -46.67 29.64 11.64
CA PHE A 392 -46.54 31.07 11.83
C PHE A 392 -46.29 31.82 10.51
N ALA A 393 -47.16 32.80 10.22
CA ALA A 393 -46.96 33.75 9.13
C ALA A 393 -46.50 35.10 9.72
N GLY A 394 -45.22 35.44 9.50
CA GLY A 394 -44.60 36.64 10.03
C GLY A 394 -43.08 36.60 9.89
N VAL A 395 -42.39 37.33 10.77
CA VAL A 395 -40.92 37.38 10.85
C VAL A 395 -40.45 36.56 12.04
N ILE A 396 -39.55 35.62 11.81
CA ILE A 396 -38.90 34.80 12.85
C ILE A 396 -37.43 35.20 12.90
N VAL A 397 -36.92 35.60 14.07
CA VAL A 397 -35.49 35.83 14.30
C VAL A 397 -35.06 35.07 15.54
N LEU A 398 -34.23 34.05 15.37
CA LEU A 398 -33.74 33.21 16.45
C LEU A 398 -32.24 33.39 16.63
N GLY A 399 -31.81 33.46 17.88
CA GLY A 399 -30.41 33.52 18.25
C GLY A 399 -30.06 32.43 19.26
N GLY A 400 -28.81 31.98 19.25
CA GLY A 400 -28.30 31.02 20.21
C GLY A 400 -26.78 31.09 20.27
N SER A 401 -26.20 30.60 21.37
CA SER A 401 -24.77 30.49 21.54
C SER A 401 -24.36 29.11 22.04
N ALA A 402 -23.52 28.44 21.26
CA ALA A 402 -22.95 27.14 21.59
C ALA A 402 -21.43 27.18 21.36
N ASN A 403 -20.66 26.55 22.24
CA ASN A 403 -19.20 26.42 22.13
C ASN A 403 -18.46 27.77 21.91
N GLY A 404 -18.95 28.85 22.53
CA GLY A 404 -18.35 30.18 22.42
C GLY A 404 -18.62 30.92 21.11
N ALA A 405 -19.45 30.37 20.22
CA ALA A 405 -19.89 31.01 18.99
C ALA A 405 -21.38 31.35 19.06
N VAL A 406 -21.79 32.39 18.35
CA VAL A 406 -23.19 32.79 18.19
C VAL A 406 -23.69 32.35 16.83
N ALA A 407 -24.90 31.81 16.79
CA ALA A 407 -25.66 31.55 15.58
C ALA A 407 -26.94 32.40 15.56
N LEU A 408 -27.30 32.89 14.37
CA LEU A 408 -28.46 33.73 14.13
C LEU A 408 -29.20 33.23 12.89
N ILE A 409 -30.52 33.17 12.97
CA ILE A 409 -31.39 32.81 11.84
C ILE A 409 -32.52 33.81 11.73
N ALA A 410 -32.81 34.23 10.50
CA ALA A 410 -34.00 34.99 10.18
C ALA A 410 -34.80 34.26 9.10
N SER A 411 -36.11 34.21 9.28
CA SER A 411 -37.06 33.69 8.31
C SER A 411 -38.23 34.66 8.19
N VAL A 412 -38.67 34.95 6.97
CA VAL A 412 -39.81 35.82 6.70
C VAL A 412 -40.80 35.07 5.82
N SER A 413 -42.06 34.98 6.23
CA SER A 413 -43.10 34.33 5.42
C SER A 413 -43.42 35.16 4.16
N PRO A 414 -43.87 34.52 3.07
CA PRO A 414 -44.03 35.17 1.76
C PRO A 414 -44.77 36.52 1.81
N ASP A 415 -45.86 36.59 2.58
CA ASP A 415 -46.71 37.79 2.70
C ASP A 415 -45.99 39.02 3.26
N PHE A 416 -44.87 38.83 3.98
CA PHE A 416 -44.11 39.92 4.61
C PHE A 416 -42.78 40.20 3.92
N THR A 417 -42.35 39.37 2.96
CA THR A 417 -41.02 39.49 2.30
C THR A 417 -40.83 40.78 1.52
N ALA A 418 -41.91 41.39 1.02
CA ALA A 418 -41.86 42.68 0.34
C ALA A 418 -41.57 43.85 1.30
N LYS A 419 -41.99 43.74 2.57
CA LYS A 419 -41.81 44.76 3.61
C LYS A 419 -40.52 44.53 4.40
N VAL A 420 -40.19 43.27 4.68
CA VAL A 420 -39.06 42.86 5.55
C VAL A 420 -38.28 41.75 4.86
N GLN A 421 -36.95 41.82 4.84
CA GLN A 421 -36.11 40.79 4.23
C GLN A 421 -35.18 40.14 5.25
N ALA A 422 -35.23 38.80 5.36
CA ALA A 422 -34.39 38.01 6.26
C ALA A 422 -32.90 38.31 6.09
N GLY A 423 -32.44 38.38 4.83
CA GLY A 423 -31.05 38.73 4.50
C GLY A 423 -30.60 40.07 5.09
N LYS A 424 -31.46 41.11 5.02
CA LYS A 424 -31.15 42.45 5.56
C LYS A 424 -31.12 42.46 7.08
N ILE A 425 -32.04 41.74 7.74
CA ILE A 425 -32.02 41.58 9.20
C ILE A 425 -30.66 41.00 9.63
N ILE A 426 -30.29 39.85 9.08
CA ILE A 426 -29.05 39.16 9.42
C ILE A 426 -27.81 40.02 9.14
N GLN A 427 -27.74 40.69 7.98
CA GLN A 427 -26.64 41.59 7.66
C GLN A 427 -26.48 42.73 8.66
N THR A 428 -27.57 43.15 9.31
CA THR A 428 -27.56 44.21 10.32
C THR A 428 -27.16 43.69 11.70
N ILE A 429 -27.65 42.51 12.09
CA ILE A 429 -27.47 42.00 13.47
C ILE A 429 -26.22 41.11 13.66
N ALA A 430 -25.73 40.43 12.61
CA ALA A 430 -24.55 39.59 12.70
C ALA A 430 -23.25 40.35 13.02
N PRO A 431 -23.03 41.59 12.53
CA PRO A 431 -21.88 42.41 12.95
C PRO A 431 -21.85 42.72 14.45
N LEU A 432 -23.00 42.85 15.11
CA LEU A 432 -23.09 43.17 16.54
C LEU A 432 -22.52 42.07 17.43
N VAL A 433 -22.64 40.82 17.00
CA VAL A 433 -22.04 39.64 17.66
C VAL A 433 -20.63 39.34 17.14
N GLY A 434 -19.99 40.29 16.47
CA GLY A 434 -18.62 40.16 15.97
C GLY A 434 -18.50 39.21 14.78
N GLY A 435 -19.49 39.17 13.90
CA GLY A 435 -19.45 38.29 12.73
C GLY A 435 -20.21 38.81 11.52
N LYS A 436 -20.70 37.89 10.70
CA LYS A 436 -21.30 38.19 9.39
C LYS A 436 -22.36 37.17 9.05
N GLY A 437 -23.23 37.54 8.12
CA GLY A 437 -24.27 36.66 7.63
C GLY A 437 -24.95 37.21 6.40
N GLY A 438 -25.86 36.42 5.85
CA GLY A 438 -26.63 36.77 4.67
C GLY A 438 -27.57 35.65 4.27
N GLY A 439 -28.32 35.88 3.20
CA GLY A 439 -29.27 34.91 2.69
C GLY A 439 -30.30 35.55 1.78
N LYS A 440 -31.32 34.77 1.46
CA LYS A 440 -32.43 35.18 0.61
C LYS A 440 -33.41 36.07 1.40
N PRO A 441 -34.32 36.78 0.73
CA PRO A 441 -35.36 37.58 1.39
C PRO A 441 -36.24 36.80 2.38
N ASP A 442 -36.46 35.51 2.14
CA ASP A 442 -37.32 34.61 2.92
C ASP A 442 -36.55 33.83 4.01
N ASN A 443 -35.25 33.61 3.85
CA ASN A 443 -34.44 32.86 4.81
C ASN A 443 -32.96 33.26 4.78
N ALA A 444 -32.39 33.57 5.94
CA ALA A 444 -30.99 33.96 6.08
C ALA A 444 -30.36 33.43 7.37
N ARG A 445 -29.04 33.28 7.35
CA ARG A 445 -28.24 32.85 8.51
C ARG A 445 -27.03 33.73 8.70
N GLY A 446 -26.66 33.92 9.96
CA GLY A 446 -25.43 34.58 10.35
C GLY A 446 -24.88 34.01 11.64
N GLY A 447 -23.75 34.53 12.05
CA GLY A 447 -23.14 34.15 13.32
C GLY A 447 -21.95 35.03 13.63
N GLY A 448 -21.42 34.87 14.84
CA GLY A 448 -20.31 35.67 15.34
C GLY A 448 -19.62 35.02 16.53
N LYS A 449 -18.68 35.74 17.12
CA LYS A 449 -17.79 35.24 18.20
C LYS A 449 -18.06 35.89 19.55
N ASP A 450 -19.04 36.79 19.64
CA ASP A 450 -19.35 37.50 20.87
C ASP A 450 -20.77 37.17 21.39
N PRO A 451 -20.90 36.13 22.24
CA PRO A 451 -22.16 35.77 22.89
C PRO A 451 -22.74 36.86 23.78
N SER A 452 -21.90 37.76 24.32
CA SER A 452 -22.37 38.81 25.24
C SER A 452 -23.29 39.82 24.55
N GLN A 453 -23.17 39.94 23.22
CA GLN A 453 -23.94 40.86 22.38
C GLN A 453 -25.18 40.22 21.76
N LEU A 454 -25.50 38.96 22.07
CA LEU A 454 -26.63 38.24 21.46
C LEU A 454 -27.98 38.92 21.76
N GLU A 455 -28.21 39.34 23.01
CA GLU A 455 -29.43 40.06 23.38
C GLU A 455 -29.53 41.41 22.67
N ALA A 456 -28.42 42.14 22.54
CA ALA A 456 -28.38 43.41 21.81
C ALA A 456 -28.67 43.21 20.32
N ALA A 457 -28.17 42.13 19.71
CA ALA A 457 -28.44 41.78 18.33
C ALA A 457 -29.92 41.45 18.08
N LEU A 458 -30.56 40.70 18.99
CA LEU A 458 -32.00 40.40 18.91
C LEU A 458 -32.87 41.64 19.16
N ALA A 459 -32.48 42.51 20.09
CA ALA A 459 -33.14 43.80 20.29
C ALA A 459 -33.04 44.70 19.04
N GLN A 460 -31.89 44.70 18.37
CA GLN A 460 -31.72 45.40 17.10
C GLN A 460 -32.62 44.80 16.00
N ALA A 461 -32.78 43.47 15.95
CA ALA A 461 -33.71 42.84 15.03
C ALA A 461 -35.15 43.30 15.27
N LYS A 462 -35.54 43.47 16.54
CA LYS A 462 -36.86 43.99 16.93
C LYS A 462 -37.07 45.43 16.44
N ALA A 463 -36.08 46.30 16.60
CA ALA A 463 -36.12 47.68 16.14
C ALA A 463 -36.21 47.82 14.60
N LEU A 464 -35.69 46.85 13.84
CA LEU A 464 -35.82 46.86 12.37
C LEU A 464 -37.25 46.57 11.88
N LEU A 465 -38.12 46.01 12.72
CA LEU A 465 -39.50 45.73 12.39
C LEU A 465 -40.44 46.89 12.70
N GLY A 466 -39.96 47.95 13.35
CA GLY A 466 -40.79 49.07 13.73
C GLY A 466 -40.06 50.31 14.22
#